data_AF-A0A7Y5VLH8-F1
#
_entry.id   AF-A0A7Y5VLH8-F1
#
_cell.length_a   1.000
_cell.length_b   1.000
_cell.length_c   1.000
_cell.angle_alpha   90.00
_cell.angle_beta   90.00
_cell.angle_gamma   90.00
#
_symmetry.space_group_name_H-M   'P 1'
#
loop_
_entity.id
_entity.type
_entity.pdbx_description
1 polymer ?
#
loop_
_entity_poly.entity_id
_entity_poly.type
_entity_poly.pdbx_seq_one_letter_code
_entity_poly.pdbx_strand_id
1 'polypeptide(L)'
;MTATTNRPTVTPTGVSASVDGTATTIRPRKPILAASGGPTKRPAAAAHLSDADVERLGQELDALRDRIIASRGAKDAAYIRRVIRIQRTLEVAGRATLLLSKKKTAFVAGTAMLSVAKILENMEIGHNVLHGQWDWMRDPDIHSTTWEWDFVSPAASWKHTHNDLHHTWTNVLGKDKDVGYS
;
A
#
# COMPACT_ATOMS: atom_id res chain seq x y z
N MET A 1 -15.84 24.89 11.05
CA MET A 1 -15.58 24.85 12.50
C MET A 1 -16.34 23.67 13.08
N THR A 2 -15.65 22.57 13.35
CA THR A 2 -16.12 21.54 14.28
C THR A 2 -14.87 20.98 14.93
N ALA A 3 -14.65 21.36 16.19
CA ALA A 3 -13.46 20.99 16.95
C ALA A 3 -13.65 19.61 17.57
N THR A 4 -12.72 18.70 17.29
CA THR A 4 -12.58 17.40 17.95
C THR A 4 -11.91 17.61 19.31
N THR A 5 -12.65 17.41 20.39
CA THR A 5 -12.07 17.28 21.75
C THR A 5 -12.15 15.82 22.16
N ASN A 6 -11.01 15.15 22.13
CA ASN A 6 -10.67 14.04 23.03
C ASN A 6 -9.16 13.82 22.94
N ARG A 7 -8.42 14.60 23.74
CA ARG A 7 -6.98 14.40 23.97
C ARG A 7 -6.83 13.81 25.38
N PRO A 8 -6.29 12.60 25.54
CA PRO A 8 -5.88 12.11 26.86
C PRO A 8 -4.63 12.87 27.32
N THR A 9 -4.68 13.39 28.55
CA THR A 9 -3.56 14.02 29.25
C THR A 9 -2.50 12.97 29.59
N VAL A 10 -1.24 13.21 29.19
CA VAL A 10 -0.09 12.40 29.62
C VAL A 10 0.80 13.25 30.51
N THR A 11 0.91 12.86 31.79
CA THR A 11 1.88 13.39 32.75
C THR A 11 3.27 12.86 32.43
N PRO A 12 4.33 13.70 32.43
CA PRO A 12 5.68 13.24 32.11
C PRO A 12 6.36 12.65 33.35
N THR A 13 6.53 11.33 33.39
CA THR A 13 7.53 10.70 34.26
C THR A 13 8.72 10.29 33.41
N GLY A 14 9.84 10.97 33.63
CA GLY A 14 11.11 10.66 32.99
C GLY A 14 11.64 9.30 33.43
N VAL A 15 12.06 8.49 32.46
CA VAL A 15 13.03 7.42 32.65
C VAL A 15 13.94 7.40 31.42
N SER A 16 15.24 7.31 31.73
CA SER A 16 16.41 7.19 30.88
C SER A 16 16.22 6.31 29.64
N ALA A 17 16.78 6.78 28.52
CA ALA A 17 16.88 6.03 27.27
C ALA A 17 17.75 4.77 27.41
N SER A 18 17.23 3.65 26.93
CA SER A 18 18.01 2.53 26.39
C SER A 18 17.42 2.17 25.04
N VAL A 19 18.19 2.42 23.97
CA VAL A 19 17.82 2.03 22.60
C VAL A 19 18.12 0.54 22.47
N ASP A 20 17.21 -0.29 22.96
CA ASP A 20 17.16 -1.69 22.56
C ASP A 20 16.15 -1.82 21.42
N GLY A 21 16.68 -2.03 20.22
CA GLY A 21 15.91 -2.33 19.03
C GLY A 21 15.22 -3.68 19.18
N THR A 22 14.05 -3.70 19.81
CA THR A 22 13.17 -4.87 19.77
C THR A 22 12.70 -5.06 18.33
N ALA A 23 13.29 -6.04 17.64
CA ALA A 23 12.78 -6.53 16.37
C ALA A 23 11.30 -6.92 16.55
N THR A 24 10.41 -6.16 15.93
CA THR A 24 8.98 -6.47 15.91
C THR A 24 8.81 -7.88 15.39
N THR A 25 8.42 -8.81 16.26
CA THR A 25 8.16 -10.20 15.88
C THR A 25 7.02 -10.21 14.87
N ILE A 26 7.34 -10.44 13.59
CA ILE A 26 6.33 -10.59 12.54
C ILE A 26 5.53 -11.84 12.90
N ARG A 27 4.26 -11.66 13.26
CA ARG A 27 3.37 -12.79 13.55
C ARG A 27 3.26 -13.62 12.27
N PRO A 28 3.59 -14.92 12.28
CA PRO A 28 3.44 -15.75 11.09
C PRO A 28 1.97 -15.77 10.69
N ARG A 29 1.68 -15.37 9.44
CA ARG A 29 0.32 -15.52 8.90
C ARG A 29 0.03 -17.01 8.77
N LYS A 30 -1.21 -17.40 9.08
CA LYS A 30 -1.71 -18.72 8.73
C LYS A 30 -1.57 -18.86 7.21
N PRO A 31 -0.85 -19.86 6.69
CA PRO A 31 -0.67 -19.98 5.26
C PRO A 31 -2.04 -20.15 4.60
N ILE A 32 -2.29 -19.40 3.52
CA ILE A 32 -3.54 -19.46 2.75
C ILE A 32 -3.66 -20.82 2.04
N LEU A 33 -2.52 -21.47 1.81
CA LEU A 33 -2.40 -22.80 1.23
C LEU A 33 -1.94 -23.81 2.29
N ALA A 34 -2.14 -25.10 2.02
CA ALA A 34 -1.68 -26.16 2.91
C ALA A 34 -0.15 -26.07 3.11
N ALA A 35 0.32 -26.34 4.33
CA ALA A 35 1.76 -26.31 4.66
C ALA A 35 2.59 -27.35 3.87
N SER A 36 1.91 -28.29 3.22
CA SER A 36 2.46 -29.32 2.36
C SER A 36 1.47 -29.60 1.25
N GLY A 37 1.94 -29.72 0.02
CA GLY A 37 1.14 -30.05 -1.15
C GLY A 37 1.97 -29.96 -2.43
N GLY A 38 1.59 -30.71 -3.45
CA GLY A 38 2.21 -30.67 -4.76
C GLY A 38 1.16 -30.68 -5.86
N PRO A 39 1.48 -30.20 -7.07
CA PRO A 39 0.55 -30.31 -8.19
C PRO A 39 0.25 -31.80 -8.45
N THR A 40 -1.02 -32.15 -8.60
CA THR A 40 -1.43 -33.50 -9.04
C THR A 40 -0.84 -33.88 -10.39
N LYS A 41 -0.56 -32.88 -11.23
CA LYS A 41 0.21 -33.01 -12.48
C LYS A 41 1.06 -31.76 -12.69
N ARG A 42 2.37 -31.95 -12.85
CA ARG A 42 3.30 -30.85 -13.17
C ARG A 42 3.13 -30.44 -14.64
N PRO A 43 3.00 -29.13 -14.97
CA PRO A 43 2.89 -28.68 -16.35
C PRO A 43 4.19 -28.95 -17.11
N ALA A 44 4.11 -29.19 -18.42
CA ALA A 44 5.27 -29.52 -19.26
C ALA A 44 6.40 -28.48 -19.15
N ALA A 45 6.05 -27.20 -19.06
CA ALA A 45 7.00 -26.10 -18.87
C ALA A 45 7.84 -26.23 -17.58
N ALA A 46 7.31 -26.87 -16.54
CA ALA A 46 7.99 -27.09 -15.27
C ALA A 46 8.51 -28.52 -15.10
N ALA A 47 8.37 -29.41 -16.10
CA ALA A 47 8.70 -30.83 -15.99
C ALA A 47 10.18 -31.12 -15.65
N HIS A 48 11.07 -30.17 -15.91
CA HIS A 48 12.49 -30.25 -15.61
C HIS A 48 12.83 -29.98 -14.14
N LEU A 49 11.89 -29.46 -13.34
CA LEU A 49 12.09 -29.18 -11.92
C LEU A 49 11.68 -30.40 -11.09
N SER A 50 12.46 -30.73 -10.05
CA SER A 50 12.05 -31.71 -9.04
C SER A 50 11.14 -31.07 -7.98
N ASP A 51 10.59 -31.88 -7.06
CA ASP A 51 9.89 -31.36 -5.88
C ASP A 51 10.85 -30.63 -4.93
N ALA A 52 12.08 -31.13 -4.80
CA ALA A 52 13.12 -30.49 -3.99
C ALA A 52 13.55 -29.12 -4.55
N ASP A 53 13.61 -28.97 -5.88
CA ASP A 53 13.91 -27.67 -6.50
C ASP A 53 12.81 -26.64 -6.23
N VAL A 54 11.54 -27.07 -6.27
CA VAL A 54 10.39 -26.20 -5.98
C VAL A 54 10.38 -25.79 -4.50
N GLU A 55 10.61 -26.73 -3.60
CA GLU A 55 10.72 -26.46 -2.16
C GLU A 55 11.86 -25.48 -1.86
N ARG A 56 13.05 -25.70 -2.45
CA ARG A 56 14.19 -24.79 -2.29
C ARG A 56 13.84 -23.39 -2.79
N LEU A 57 13.20 -23.26 -3.95
CA LEU A 57 12.75 -21.98 -4.47
C LEU A 57 11.76 -21.29 -3.51
N GLY A 58 10.82 -22.04 -2.93
CA GLY A 58 9.89 -21.52 -1.91
C GLY A 58 10.64 -20.93 -0.72
N GLN A 59 11.61 -21.67 -0.17
CA GLN A 59 12.44 -21.22 0.94
C GLN A 59 13.26 -19.97 0.59
N GLU A 60 13.80 -19.89 -0.61
CA GLU A 60 14.54 -18.71 -1.09
C GLU A 60 13.63 -17.47 -1.19
N LEU A 61 12.40 -17.64 -1.70
CA LEU A 61 11.40 -16.58 -1.79
C LEU A 61 10.92 -16.12 -0.41
N ASP A 62 10.69 -17.05 0.52
CA ASP A 62 10.32 -16.73 1.89
C ASP A 62 11.44 -15.99 2.61
N ALA A 63 12.69 -16.44 2.48
CA ALA A 63 13.85 -15.74 3.03
C ALA A 63 14.00 -14.33 2.44
N LEU A 64 13.76 -14.15 1.14
CA LEU A 64 13.75 -12.83 0.52
C LEU A 64 12.63 -11.95 1.09
N ARG A 65 11.41 -12.47 1.17
CA ARG A 65 10.25 -11.77 1.74
C ARG A 65 10.55 -11.31 3.16
N ASP A 66 11.08 -12.19 4.01
CA ASP A 66 11.36 -11.88 5.40
C ASP A 66 12.43 -10.80 5.53
N ARG A 67 13.49 -10.85 4.73
CA ARG A 67 14.50 -9.76 4.68
C ARG A 67 13.89 -8.42 4.27
N ILE A 68 13.00 -8.41 3.27
CA ILE A 68 12.37 -7.17 2.78
C ILE A 68 11.32 -6.63 3.75
N ILE A 69 10.55 -7.50 4.44
CA ILE A 69 9.61 -7.04 5.46
C ILE A 69 10.37 -6.51 6.68
N ALA A 70 11.44 -7.19 7.08
CA ALA A 70 12.28 -6.78 8.21
C ALA A 70 13.02 -5.46 7.96
N SER A 71 13.28 -5.09 6.70
CA SER A 71 13.94 -3.82 6.37
C SER A 71 13.02 -2.60 6.47
N ARG A 72 11.69 -2.81 6.53
CA ARG A 72 10.71 -1.72 6.65
C ARG A 72 10.86 -1.00 7.99
N GLY A 73 10.76 0.33 7.97
CA GLY A 73 10.79 1.08 9.21
C GLY A 73 10.65 2.59 9.06
N ALA A 74 11.32 3.32 9.95
CA ALA A 74 11.14 4.77 10.08
C ALA A 74 11.41 5.55 8.79
N LYS A 75 12.32 5.08 7.93
CA LYS A 75 12.61 5.71 6.63
C LYS A 75 11.42 5.64 5.69
N ASP A 76 10.78 4.49 5.58
CA ASP A 76 9.59 4.30 4.73
C ASP A 76 8.39 5.08 5.27
N ALA A 77 8.22 5.08 6.60
CA ALA A 77 7.18 5.86 7.26
C ALA A 77 7.39 7.38 7.08
N ALA A 78 8.64 7.85 7.10
CA ALA A 78 8.97 9.24 6.80
C ALA A 78 8.75 9.58 5.32
N TYR A 79 9.04 8.63 4.42
CA TYR A 79 8.80 8.77 2.99
C TYR A 79 7.32 9.02 2.69
N ILE A 80 6.41 8.13 3.12
CA ILE A 80 4.99 8.28 2.77
C ILE A 80 4.38 9.55 3.38
N ARG A 81 4.75 9.90 4.62
CA ARG A 81 4.31 11.16 5.24
C ARG A 81 4.81 12.39 4.49
N ARG A 82 6.02 12.33 3.94
CA ARG A 82 6.57 13.40 3.09
C ARG A 82 5.84 13.48 1.76
N VAL A 83 5.57 12.35 1.11
CA VAL A 83 4.81 12.31 -0.16
C VAL A 83 3.41 12.89 0.02
N ILE A 84 2.69 12.49 1.08
CA ILE A 84 1.37 13.06 1.42
C ILE A 84 1.47 14.57 1.64
N ARG A 85 2.49 15.06 2.36
CA ARG A 85 2.69 16.50 2.57
C ARG A 85 2.91 17.24 1.26
N ILE A 86 3.77 16.70 0.38
CA ILE A 86 4.06 17.30 -0.93
C ILE A 86 2.78 17.34 -1.78
N GLN A 87 2.06 16.22 -1.86
CA GLN A 87 0.80 16.13 -2.60
C GLN A 87 -0.21 17.18 -2.13
N ARG A 88 -0.48 17.26 -0.82
CA ARG A 88 -1.43 18.22 -0.24
C ARG A 88 -1.00 19.67 -0.46
N THR A 89 0.31 19.94 -0.38
CA THR A 89 0.86 21.28 -0.63
C THR A 89 0.68 21.67 -2.10
N LEU A 90 0.99 20.76 -3.04
CA LEU A 90 0.80 20.99 -4.48
C LEU A 90 -0.68 21.16 -4.84
N GLU A 91 -1.57 20.41 -4.20
CA GLU A 91 -3.01 20.53 -4.40
C GLU A 91 -3.51 21.93 -4.01
N VAL A 92 -3.23 22.36 -2.77
CA VAL A 92 -3.64 23.69 -2.27
C VAL A 92 -2.97 24.82 -3.07
N ALA A 93 -1.65 24.73 -3.30
CA ALA A 93 -0.90 25.74 -4.05
C ALA A 93 -1.35 25.82 -5.52
N GLY A 94 -1.63 24.67 -6.14
CA GLY A 94 -2.15 24.60 -7.51
C GLY A 94 -3.50 25.28 -7.64
N ARG A 95 -4.45 24.98 -6.74
CA ARG A 95 -5.76 25.65 -6.69
C ARG A 95 -5.63 27.15 -6.46
N ALA A 96 -4.81 27.57 -5.50
CA ALA A 96 -4.58 28.99 -5.22
C ALA A 96 -3.96 29.71 -6.43
N THR A 97 -3.01 29.08 -7.11
CA THR A 97 -2.37 29.64 -8.30
C THR A 97 -3.36 29.83 -9.44
N LEU A 98 -4.31 28.90 -9.60
CA LEU A 98 -5.36 29.00 -10.62
C LEU A 98 -6.36 30.15 -10.37
N LEU A 99 -6.42 30.73 -9.17
CA LEU A 99 -7.16 31.98 -8.94
C LEU A 99 -6.58 33.15 -9.77
N LEU A 100 -5.31 33.05 -10.17
CA LEU A 100 -4.62 34.01 -11.04
C LEU A 100 -4.52 33.55 -12.50
N SER A 101 -5.33 32.55 -12.91
CA SER A 101 -5.27 31.88 -14.23
C SER A 101 -5.49 32.79 -15.44
N LYS A 102 -5.97 34.02 -15.26
CA LYS A 102 -5.97 35.05 -16.32
C LYS A 102 -4.56 35.27 -16.89
N LYS A 103 -3.52 35.07 -16.09
CA LYS A 103 -2.12 35.03 -16.56
C LYS A 103 -1.82 33.62 -17.08
N LYS A 104 -1.42 33.51 -18.35
CA LYS A 104 -1.08 32.21 -19.00
C LYS A 104 -0.05 31.40 -18.19
N THR A 105 0.95 32.06 -17.61
CA THR A 105 1.96 31.40 -16.77
C THR A 105 1.36 30.81 -15.50
N ALA A 106 0.47 31.53 -14.81
CA ALA A 106 -0.22 31.03 -13.62
C ALA A 106 -1.18 29.88 -13.96
N PHE A 107 -1.87 29.94 -15.10
CA PHE A 107 -2.71 28.84 -15.59
C PHE A 107 -1.88 27.56 -15.80
N VAL A 108 -0.77 27.65 -16.54
CA VAL A 108 0.11 26.49 -16.80
C VAL A 108 0.71 25.95 -15.50
N ALA A 109 1.26 26.83 -14.64
CA ALA A 109 1.87 26.42 -13.39
C ALA A 109 0.85 25.75 -12.43
N GLY A 110 -0.32 26.36 -12.25
CA GLY A 110 -1.40 25.82 -11.43
C GLY A 110 -1.88 24.46 -11.92
N THR A 111 -2.07 24.32 -13.24
CA THR A 111 -2.46 23.05 -13.87
C THR A 111 -1.39 21.98 -13.65
N ALA A 112 -0.11 22.31 -13.88
CA ALA A 112 0.99 21.36 -13.66
C ALA A 112 1.07 20.90 -12.20
N MET A 113 0.93 21.82 -11.23
CA MET A 113 0.91 21.47 -9.81
C MET A 113 -0.23 20.51 -9.47
N LEU A 114 -1.45 20.77 -9.97
CA LEU A 114 -2.59 19.89 -9.74
C LEU A 114 -2.45 18.54 -10.43
N SER A 115 -1.91 18.50 -11.65
CA SER A 115 -1.65 17.25 -12.36
C SER A 115 -0.67 16.37 -11.58
N VAL A 116 0.44 16.93 -11.08
CA VAL A 116 1.40 16.20 -10.26
C VAL A 116 0.76 15.76 -8.94
N ALA A 117 0.01 16.63 -8.26
CA ALA A 117 -0.71 16.27 -7.04
C ALA A 117 -1.68 15.11 -7.28
N LYS A 118 -2.40 15.09 -8.40
CA LYS A 118 -3.34 14.01 -8.73
C LYS A 118 -2.63 12.70 -9.05
N ILE A 119 -1.50 12.74 -9.75
CA ILE A 119 -0.69 11.53 -10.01
C ILE A 119 -0.20 10.91 -8.70
N LEU A 120 0.33 11.74 -7.79
CA LEU A 120 0.79 11.28 -6.47
C LEU A 120 -0.37 10.70 -5.65
N GLU A 121 -1.51 11.38 -5.63
CA GLU A 121 -2.70 10.88 -4.93
C GLU A 121 -3.19 9.55 -5.52
N ASN A 122 -3.24 9.42 -6.84
CA ASN A 122 -3.75 8.21 -7.48
C ASN A 122 -2.80 7.01 -7.34
N MET A 123 -1.55 7.14 -7.77
CA MET A 123 -0.69 5.99 -7.97
C MET A 123 0.24 5.70 -6.80
N GLU A 124 0.69 6.74 -6.08
CA GLU A 124 1.67 6.58 -5.01
C GLU A 124 1.02 6.48 -3.62
N ILE A 125 -0.06 7.23 -3.39
CA ILE A 125 -0.74 7.28 -2.09
C ILE A 125 -1.96 6.35 -2.09
N GLY A 126 -3.07 6.73 -2.74
CA GLY A 126 -4.36 6.07 -2.62
C GLY A 126 -4.32 4.59 -3.01
N HIS A 127 -3.80 4.27 -4.19
CA HIS A 127 -3.63 2.89 -4.66
C HIS A 127 -2.84 2.02 -3.67
N ASN A 128 -1.67 2.50 -3.23
CA ASN A 128 -0.78 1.75 -2.34
C ASN A 128 -1.36 1.60 -0.93
N VAL A 129 -2.00 2.66 -0.39
CA VAL A 129 -2.70 2.59 0.90
C VAL A 129 -3.86 1.60 0.84
N LEU A 130 -4.68 1.62 -0.21
CA LEU A 130 -5.79 0.67 -0.34
C LEU A 130 -5.35 -0.78 -0.62
N HIS A 131 -4.13 -0.98 -1.14
CA HIS A 131 -3.47 -2.29 -1.15
C HIS A 131 -2.87 -2.73 0.19
N GLY A 132 -2.93 -1.89 1.22
CA GLY A 132 -2.42 -2.20 2.56
C GLY A 132 -0.89 -2.12 2.68
N GLN A 133 -0.22 -1.43 1.75
CA GLN A 133 1.24 -1.28 1.76
C GLN A 133 1.76 -0.69 3.08
N TRP A 134 0.98 0.20 3.70
CA TRP A 134 1.36 0.99 4.87
C TRP A 134 0.72 0.52 6.19
N ASP A 135 -0.13 -0.51 6.17
CA ASP A 135 -0.90 -0.98 7.35
C ASP A 135 -0.01 -1.42 8.52
N TRP A 136 1.23 -1.85 8.24
CA TRP A 136 2.22 -2.20 9.26
C TRP A 136 2.58 -1.02 10.19
N MET A 137 2.39 0.22 9.73
CA MET A 137 2.61 1.43 10.53
C MET A 137 1.57 1.59 11.64
N ARG A 138 0.40 0.92 11.53
CA ARG A 138 -0.75 1.08 12.43
C ARG A 138 -1.16 2.55 12.65
N ASP A 139 -0.96 3.36 11.61
CA ASP A 139 -1.30 4.77 11.60
C ASP A 139 -2.72 4.92 11.05
N PRO A 140 -3.73 5.32 11.86
CA PRO A 140 -5.12 5.37 11.39
C PRO A 140 -5.34 6.41 10.29
N ASP A 141 -4.43 7.38 10.12
CA ASP A 141 -4.49 8.34 9.03
C ASP A 141 -3.89 7.79 7.73
N ILE A 142 -3.20 6.63 7.75
CA ILE A 142 -2.54 6.00 6.61
C ILE A 142 -2.74 4.47 6.69
N HIS A 143 -4.01 4.04 6.66
CA HIS A 143 -4.36 2.63 6.73
C HIS A 143 -5.43 2.28 5.69
N SER A 144 -5.30 1.11 5.08
CA SER A 144 -6.25 0.59 4.10
C SER A 144 -7.71 0.56 4.56
N THR A 145 -7.99 0.49 5.87
CA THR A 145 -9.34 0.39 6.42
C THR A 145 -10.01 1.74 6.64
N THR A 146 -9.21 2.81 6.75
CA THR A 146 -9.68 4.16 7.11
C THR A 146 -9.43 5.18 6.01
N TRP A 147 -8.48 4.93 5.10
CA TRP A 147 -8.20 5.83 3.99
C TRP A 147 -9.34 5.81 2.98
N GLU A 148 -9.91 6.98 2.74
CA GLU A 148 -10.78 7.22 1.59
C GLU A 148 -9.95 7.88 0.49
N TRP A 149 -9.82 7.16 -0.62
CA TRP A 149 -9.10 7.65 -1.79
C TRP A 149 -10.00 8.57 -2.60
N ASP A 150 -9.48 9.75 -2.96
CA ASP A 150 -10.10 10.65 -3.94
C ASP A 150 -10.11 9.99 -5.34
N PHE A 151 -11.05 9.08 -5.55
CA PHE A 151 -11.26 8.34 -6.79
C PHE A 151 -12.75 8.32 -7.15
N VAL A 152 -13.07 7.90 -8.38
CA VAL A 152 -14.45 7.90 -8.89
C VAL A 152 -15.36 6.89 -8.16
N SER A 153 -14.78 5.92 -7.46
CA SER A 153 -15.52 4.92 -6.67
C SER A 153 -15.11 4.96 -5.19
N PRO A 154 -16.03 4.63 -4.27
CA PRO A 154 -15.71 4.50 -2.85
C PRO A 154 -14.60 3.47 -2.62
N ALA A 155 -13.76 3.68 -1.60
CA ALA A 155 -12.62 2.81 -1.31
C ALA A 155 -13.04 1.33 -1.11
N ALA A 156 -14.21 1.09 -0.50
CA ALA A 156 -14.75 -0.25 -0.30
C ALA A 156 -15.09 -0.96 -1.62
N SER A 157 -15.70 -0.24 -2.57
CA SER A 157 -16.03 -0.77 -3.90
C SER A 157 -14.76 -1.09 -4.68
N TRP A 158 -13.78 -0.16 -4.67
CA TRP A 158 -12.49 -0.37 -5.29
C TRP A 158 -11.75 -1.58 -4.69
N LYS A 159 -11.72 -1.74 -3.36
CA LYS A 159 -11.11 -2.89 -2.69
C LYS A 159 -11.77 -4.21 -3.11
N HIS A 160 -13.09 -4.25 -3.26
CA HIS A 160 -13.76 -5.47 -3.71
C HIS A 160 -13.45 -5.78 -5.18
N THR A 161 -13.63 -4.82 -6.09
CA THR A 161 -13.43 -5.09 -7.51
C THR A 161 -11.96 -5.27 -7.88
N HIS A 162 -11.07 -4.54 -7.23
CA HIS A 162 -9.65 -4.56 -7.56
C HIS A 162 -8.85 -5.55 -6.71
N ASN A 163 -8.89 -5.47 -5.38
CA ASN A 163 -8.05 -6.35 -4.54
C ASN A 163 -8.58 -7.79 -4.50
N ASP A 164 -9.89 -7.96 -4.33
CA ASP A 164 -10.51 -9.28 -4.25
C ASP A 164 -10.69 -9.86 -5.65
N LEU A 165 -11.59 -9.30 -6.47
CA LEU A 165 -11.89 -9.88 -7.78
C LEU A 165 -10.70 -9.85 -8.75
N HIS A 166 -10.03 -8.72 -8.91
CA HIS A 166 -8.98 -8.58 -9.92
C HIS A 166 -7.61 -9.11 -9.50
N HIS A 167 -7.18 -9.00 -8.22
CA HIS A 167 -5.84 -9.46 -7.78
C HIS A 167 -5.84 -10.81 -7.06
N THR A 168 -6.87 -11.12 -6.27
CA THR A 168 -6.90 -12.40 -5.52
C THR A 168 -7.31 -13.55 -6.44
N TRP A 169 -8.24 -13.28 -7.36
CA TRP A 169 -8.81 -14.30 -8.23
C TRP A 169 -8.34 -14.23 -9.68
N THR A 170 -7.36 -13.40 -10.02
CA THR A 170 -6.83 -13.30 -11.39
C THR A 170 -6.50 -14.68 -11.95
N ASN A 171 -6.95 -14.98 -13.17
CA ASN A 171 -6.69 -16.24 -13.85
C ASN A 171 -7.25 -17.50 -13.15
N VAL A 172 -8.17 -17.35 -12.19
CA VAL A 172 -8.83 -18.48 -11.54
C VAL A 172 -10.15 -18.79 -12.23
N LEU A 173 -10.20 -19.93 -12.92
CA LEU A 173 -11.40 -20.43 -13.60
C LEU A 173 -12.63 -20.44 -12.66
N GLY A 174 -13.75 -19.88 -13.13
CA GLY A 174 -15.00 -19.80 -12.38
C GLY A 174 -15.04 -18.70 -11.31
N LYS A 175 -13.97 -17.92 -11.16
CA LYS A 175 -13.90 -16.74 -10.27
C LYS A 175 -13.59 -15.47 -11.05
N ASP A 176 -12.57 -15.54 -11.89
CA ASP A 176 -12.25 -14.49 -12.85
C ASP A 176 -13.16 -14.62 -14.08
N LYS A 177 -13.85 -13.53 -14.41
CA LYS A 177 -14.75 -13.48 -15.56
C LYS A 177 -14.00 -13.29 -16.87
N ASP A 178 -12.73 -12.89 -16.82
CA ASP A 178 -11.94 -12.56 -18.01
C ASP A 178 -11.21 -13.79 -18.57
N VAL A 179 -11.20 -14.91 -17.83
CA VAL A 179 -10.59 -16.17 -18.29
C VAL A 179 -11.41 -16.79 -19.42
N GLY A 180 -10.83 -16.83 -20.62
CA GLY A 180 -11.43 -17.46 -21.80
C GLY A 180 -12.16 -16.50 -22.74
N TYR A 181 -12.21 -15.20 -22.44
CA TYR A 181 -12.53 -14.18 -23.44
C TYR A 181 -11.26 -13.90 -24.26
N SER A 182 -11.29 -14.27 -25.54
CA SER A 182 -10.31 -13.89 -26.58
C SER A 182 -11.04 -13.10 -27.65
#